data_AF-A0A9P0LR63-F1
#
_entry.id   AF-A0A9P0LR63-F1
#
_cell.length_a   1.000
_cell.length_b   1.000
_cell.length_c   1.000
_cell.angle_alpha   90.00
_cell.angle_beta   90.00
_cell.angle_gamma   90.00
#
_symmetry.space_group_name_H-M   'P 1'
#
loop_
_entity.id
_entity.type
_entity.pdbx_description
1 polymer ?
#
loop_
_entity_poly.entity_id
_entity_poly.type
_entity_poly.pdbx_seq_one_letter_code
_entity_poly.pdbx_strand_id
1 'polypeptide(L)'
;MSDPVCSYCDSSISARTKSIKCEGFCGKFFHAACQGLSTDVVKTIEKRSGLSWKCNPCQSYTSDVHEILDARLSSLVNEIHQLFSSVRSEILEIAVKKISTVESPEINDKKSYSAITKGKSAIIIKPKDATQNTQATKADMLHHVNPVAENLQLSGVKNVKNGGS
;
A
#
# COMPACT_ATOMS: atom_id res chain seq x y z
N MET A 1 -4.63 -28.31 56.41
CA MET A 1 -4.74 -28.29 54.93
C MET A 1 -5.26 -29.65 54.53
N SER A 2 -6.38 -29.70 53.78
CA SER A 2 -6.90 -30.97 53.26
C SER A 2 -5.95 -31.53 52.21
N ASP A 3 -5.74 -32.85 52.23
CA ASP A 3 -4.95 -33.52 51.21
C ASP A 3 -5.62 -33.37 49.84
N PRO A 4 -4.84 -33.18 48.76
CA PRO A 4 -5.40 -33.09 47.41
C PRO A 4 -6.08 -34.41 47.03
N VAL A 5 -7.17 -34.32 46.26
CA VAL A 5 -7.94 -35.49 45.79
C VAL A 5 -7.62 -35.74 44.31
N CYS A 6 -7.44 -37.01 43.95
CA CYS A 6 -7.23 -37.42 42.57
C CYS A 6 -8.53 -37.27 41.78
N SER A 7 -8.51 -36.47 40.73
CA SER A 7 -9.71 -36.20 39.92
C SER A 7 -10.10 -37.30 38.93
N TYR A 8 -9.43 -38.46 38.98
CA TYR A 8 -9.79 -39.64 38.18
C TYR A 8 -10.50 -40.72 39.01
N CYS A 9 -10.06 -40.96 40.25
CA CYS A 9 -10.59 -42.01 41.12
C CYS A 9 -11.21 -41.48 42.43
N ASP A 10 -11.30 -40.16 42.58
CA ASP A 10 -11.84 -39.43 43.73
C ASP A 10 -11.24 -39.83 45.10
N SER A 11 -10.07 -40.49 45.07
CA SER A 11 -9.34 -40.93 46.25
C SER A 11 -8.28 -39.90 46.65
N SER A 12 -7.96 -39.83 47.94
CA SER A 12 -6.95 -38.91 48.45
C SER A 12 -5.56 -39.20 47.87
N ILE A 13 -4.80 -38.14 47.62
CA ILE A 13 -3.40 -38.21 47.23
C ILE A 13 -2.58 -38.07 48.50
N SER A 14 -2.00 -39.18 48.94
CA SER A 14 -1.08 -39.20 50.07
C SER A 14 0.33 -38.78 49.66
N ALA A 15 1.14 -38.34 50.63
CA ALA A 15 2.56 -38.06 50.41
C ALA A 15 3.37 -39.27 49.88
N ARG A 16 2.87 -40.51 50.08
CA ARG A 16 3.53 -41.74 49.63
C ARG A 16 3.18 -42.09 48.18
N THR A 17 2.05 -41.62 47.67
CA THR A 17 1.60 -41.89 46.32
C THR A 17 2.14 -40.84 45.36
N LYS A 18 2.78 -41.27 44.26
CA LYS A 18 3.21 -40.33 43.22
C LYS A 18 2.00 -39.72 42.53
N SER A 19 1.99 -38.40 42.49
CA SER A 19 0.97 -37.60 41.84
C SER A 19 1.59 -36.66 40.83
N ILE A 20 0.75 -36.15 39.94
CA ILE A 20 1.11 -35.14 38.97
C ILE A 20 -0.02 -34.11 38.93
N LYS A 21 0.35 -32.84 38.82
CA LYS A 21 -0.60 -31.74 38.64
C LYS A 21 -0.77 -31.49 37.14
N CYS A 22 -2.01 -31.36 36.67
CA CYS A 22 -2.27 -30.88 35.33
C CYS A 22 -1.92 -29.38 35.25
N GLU A 23 -1.03 -29.02 34.33
CA GLU A 23 -0.70 -27.62 33.99
C GLU A 23 -1.61 -27.06 32.89
N GLY A 24 -2.68 -27.78 32.56
CA GLY A 24 -3.79 -27.25 31.76
C GLY A 24 -4.74 -26.39 32.61
N PHE A 25 -5.84 -25.94 31.98
CA PHE A 25 -6.81 -25.06 32.61
C PHE A 25 -7.50 -25.66 33.85
N CYS A 26 -7.53 -26.99 34.01
CA CYS A 26 -8.21 -27.61 35.13
C CYS A 26 -7.42 -27.50 36.44
N GLY A 27 -6.08 -27.42 36.39
CA GLY A 27 -5.22 -27.34 37.58
C GLY A 27 -5.32 -28.52 38.57
N LYS A 28 -6.02 -29.60 38.18
CA LYS A 28 -6.37 -30.74 39.05
C LYS A 28 -5.16 -31.66 39.26
N PHE A 29 -5.18 -32.40 40.37
CA PHE A 29 -4.18 -33.41 40.69
C PHE A 29 -4.67 -34.82 40.34
N PHE A 30 -3.71 -35.67 39.96
CA PHE A 30 -3.96 -37.05 39.58
C PHE A 30 -2.90 -37.96 40.18
N HIS A 31 -3.25 -39.18 40.58
CA HIS A 31 -2.22 -40.20 40.80
C HIS A 31 -1.55 -40.54 39.47
N ALA A 32 -0.24 -40.71 39.48
CA ALA A 32 0.52 -41.11 38.30
C ALA A 32 -0.03 -42.42 37.69
N ALA A 33 -0.32 -43.40 38.55
CA ALA A 33 -0.89 -44.68 38.15
C ALA A 33 -2.29 -44.56 37.50
N CYS A 34 -3.14 -43.66 38.00
CA CYS A 34 -4.47 -43.39 37.41
C CYS A 34 -4.40 -42.78 36.01
N GLN A 35 -3.23 -42.27 35.60
CA GLN A 35 -2.99 -41.71 34.27
C GLN A 35 -2.02 -42.59 33.46
N GLY A 36 -1.70 -43.80 33.93
CA GLY A 36 -0.77 -44.71 33.25
C GLY A 36 0.68 -44.20 33.19
N LEU A 37 1.05 -43.25 34.04
CA LEU A 37 2.39 -42.67 34.07
C LEU A 37 3.30 -43.48 34.99
N SER A 38 4.48 -43.85 34.50
CA SER A 38 5.53 -44.40 35.34
C SER A 38 6.12 -43.31 36.26
N THR A 39 6.67 -43.74 37.39
CA THR A 39 7.31 -42.83 38.35
C THR A 39 8.51 -42.08 37.75
N ASP A 40 9.21 -42.69 36.79
CA ASP A 40 10.34 -42.06 36.10
C ASP A 40 9.89 -40.98 35.12
N VAL A 41 8.74 -41.15 34.47
CA VAL A 41 8.14 -40.10 33.62
C VAL A 41 7.78 -38.89 34.47
N VAL A 42 7.10 -39.10 35.61
CA VAL A 42 6.73 -38.01 36.53
C VAL A 42 7.99 -37.27 37.02
N LYS A 43 9.01 -37.98 37.48
CA LYS A 43 10.29 -37.37 37.90
C LYS A 43 10.96 -36.59 36.77
N THR A 44 10.88 -37.09 35.53
CA THR A 44 11.48 -36.42 34.37
C THR A 44 10.79 -35.09 34.09
N ILE A 45 9.46 -35.07 34.18
CA ILE A 45 8.65 -33.86 34.01
C ILE A 45 8.95 -32.88 35.14
N GLU A 46 8.99 -33.33 36.40
CA GLU A 46 9.31 -32.49 37.56
C GLU A 46 10.74 -31.90 37.52
N LYS A 47 11.71 -32.64 36.96
CA LYS A 47 13.13 -32.25 36.96
C LYS A 47 13.51 -31.33 35.79
N ARG A 48 12.82 -31.42 34.65
CA ARG A 48 13.18 -30.66 33.44
C ARG A 48 12.30 -29.42 33.30
N SER A 49 12.91 -28.25 33.40
CA SER A 49 12.26 -26.98 33.03
C SER A 49 11.80 -27.04 31.57
N GLY A 50 10.53 -26.71 31.32
CA GLY A 50 9.93 -26.67 29.97
C GLY A 50 9.11 -27.90 29.61
N LEU A 51 9.07 -28.94 30.46
CA LEU A 51 8.10 -30.02 30.32
C LEU A 51 6.89 -29.74 31.21
N SER A 52 5.71 -29.84 30.62
CA SER A 52 4.43 -29.73 31.32
C SER A 52 3.57 -30.95 31.02
N TRP A 53 2.78 -31.39 32.00
CA TRP A 53 1.81 -32.46 31.80
C TRP A 53 0.39 -31.90 31.81
N LYS A 54 -0.43 -32.37 30.87
CA LYS A 54 -1.85 -32.03 30.78
C LYS A 54 -2.67 -33.32 30.79
N CYS A 55 -3.77 -33.36 31.52
CA CYS A 55 -4.71 -34.48 31.46
C CYS A 55 -5.45 -34.51 30.10
N ASN A 56 -6.01 -35.66 29.74
CA ASN A 56 -6.66 -35.86 28.43
C ASN A 56 -7.70 -34.79 28.07
N PRO A 57 -8.63 -34.39 28.96
CA PRO A 57 -9.58 -33.32 28.66
C PRO A 57 -8.92 -31.97 28.36
N CYS A 58 -7.79 -31.67 29.03
CA CYS A 58 -7.05 -30.44 28.76
C CYS A 58 -6.25 -30.53 27.46
N GLN A 59 -5.76 -31.72 27.08
CA GLN A 59 -5.09 -31.93 25.80
C GLN A 59 -6.06 -31.79 24.63
N SER A 60 -7.24 -32.42 24.73
CA SER A 60 -8.27 -32.35 23.67
C SER A 60 -8.73 -30.92 23.43
N TYR A 61 -9.05 -30.19 24.51
CA TYR A 61 -9.45 -28.79 24.39
C TYR A 61 -8.39 -27.92 23.71
N THR A 62 -7.10 -28.11 24.04
CA THR A 62 -6.04 -27.35 23.36
C THR A 62 -5.93 -27.70 21.88
N SER A 63 -6.18 -28.95 21.50
CA SER A 63 -6.22 -29.36 20.09
C SER A 63 -7.37 -28.69 19.35
N ASP A 64 -8.58 -28.69 19.93
CA ASP A 64 -9.76 -28.07 19.33
C ASP A 64 -9.58 -26.56 19.17
N VAL A 65 -9.01 -25.90 20.18
CA VAL A 65 -8.69 -24.46 20.11
C VAL A 65 -7.66 -24.19 19.03
N HIS A 66 -6.63 -25.03 18.90
CA HIS A 66 -5.64 -24.89 17.83
C HIS A 66 -6.28 -24.99 16.45
N GLU A 67 -7.15 -25.97 16.23
CA GLU A 67 -7.86 -26.15 14.95
C GLU A 67 -8.75 -24.94 14.62
N ILE A 68 -9.49 -24.41 15.61
CA ILE A 68 -10.31 -23.21 15.44
C ILE A 68 -9.44 -21.99 15.11
N LEU A 69 -8.33 -21.81 15.82
CA LEU A 69 -7.41 -20.69 15.58
C LEU A 69 -6.77 -20.78 14.19
N ASP A 70 -6.35 -21.96 13.75
CA ASP A 70 -5.78 -22.18 12.43
C ASP A 70 -6.80 -21.91 11.32
N ALA A 71 -8.05 -22.34 11.51
CA ALA A 71 -9.14 -22.03 10.58
C ALA A 71 -9.40 -20.52 10.50
N ARG A 72 -9.39 -19.82 11.64
CA ARG A 72 -9.55 -18.35 11.69
C ARG A 72 -8.39 -17.61 11.06
N LEU A 73 -7.15 -18.02 11.33
CA LEU A 73 -5.96 -17.47 10.70
C LEU A 73 -6.02 -17.64 9.18
N SER A 74 -6.40 -18.83 8.71
CA SER A 74 -6.55 -19.11 7.28
C SER A 74 -7.62 -18.24 6.62
N SER A 75 -8.76 -18.03 7.27
CA SER A 75 -9.81 -17.11 6.79
C SER A 75 -9.29 -15.69 6.66
N LEU A 76 -8.63 -15.17 7.70
CA LEU A 76 -8.10 -13.81 7.70
C LEU A 76 -7.02 -13.60 6.63
N VAL A 77 -6.15 -14.58 6.42
CA VAL A 77 -5.15 -14.55 5.34
C VAL A 77 -5.84 -14.48 3.98
N ASN A 78 -6.89 -15.27 3.77
CA ASN A 78 -7.66 -15.23 2.52
C ASN A 78 -8.38 -13.90 2.31
N GLU A 79 -8.97 -13.32 3.36
CA GLU A 79 -9.60 -11.99 3.31
C GLU A 79 -8.58 -10.90 2.94
N ILE A 80 -7.39 -10.92 3.54
CA ILE A 80 -6.28 -10.02 3.19
C ILE A 80 -5.89 -10.20 1.72
N HIS A 81 -5.75 -11.43 1.24
CA HIS A 81 -5.43 -11.70 -0.16
C HIS A 81 -6.50 -11.17 -1.12
N GLN A 82 -7.78 -11.32 -0.79
CA GLN A 82 -8.89 -10.78 -1.59
C GLN A 82 -8.86 -9.25 -1.63
N LEU A 83 -8.64 -8.59 -0.48
CA LEU A 83 -8.50 -7.14 -0.43
C LEU A 83 -7.32 -6.64 -1.26
N PHE A 84 -6.16 -7.27 -1.16
CA PHE A 84 -5.00 -6.94 -2.00
C PHE A 84 -5.31 -7.11 -3.48
N SER A 85 -6.02 -8.17 -3.86
CA SER A 85 -6.43 -8.38 -5.25
C SER A 85 -7.39 -7.30 -5.73
N SER A 86 -8.36 -6.88 -4.92
CA SER A 86 -9.29 -5.80 -5.27
C SER A 86 -8.55 -4.48 -5.49
N VAL A 87 -7.72 -4.08 -4.52
CA VAL A 87 -6.95 -2.83 -4.59
C VAL A 87 -6.02 -2.84 -5.81
N ARG A 88 -5.38 -3.97 -6.10
CA ARG A 88 -4.53 -4.10 -7.29
C ARG A 88 -5.33 -3.90 -8.58
N SER A 89 -6.51 -4.50 -8.70
CA SER A 89 -7.38 -4.32 -9.86
C SER A 89 -7.83 -2.88 -10.02
N GLU A 90 -8.26 -2.22 -8.93
CA GLU A 90 -8.67 -0.81 -8.95
C GLU A 90 -7.53 0.12 -9.39
N ILE A 91 -6.30 -0.11 -8.90
CA ILE A 91 -5.12 0.66 -9.31
C ILE A 91 -4.86 0.48 -10.81
N LEU A 92 -4.96 -0.75 -11.32
CA LEU A 92 -4.76 -1.04 -12.75
C LEU A 92 -5.82 -0.36 -13.60
N GLU A 93 -7.09 -0.40 -13.20
CA GLU A 93 -8.18 0.29 -13.92
C GLU A 93 -7.95 1.81 -13.96
N ILE A 94 -7.55 2.42 -12.85
CA ILE A 94 -7.23 3.86 -12.79
C ILE A 94 -6.04 4.18 -13.69
N ALA A 95 -4.99 3.36 -13.68
CA ALA A 95 -3.81 3.55 -14.51
C ALA A 95 -4.17 3.47 -16.01
N VAL A 96 -4.94 2.46 -16.42
CA VAL A 96 -5.42 2.31 -17.79
C VAL A 96 -6.27 3.51 -18.21
N LYS A 97 -7.24 3.92 -17.39
CA LYS A 97 -8.12 5.06 -17.68
C LYS A 97 -7.34 6.36 -17.86
N LYS A 98 -6.29 6.60 -17.04
CA LYS A 98 -5.41 7.77 -17.18
C LYS A 98 -4.54 7.71 -18.43
N ILE A 99 -4.09 6.54 -18.85
CA ILE A 99 -3.31 6.39 -20.08
C ILE A 99 -4.20 6.63 -21.30
N SER A 100 -5.40 6.04 -21.34
CA SER A 100 -6.36 6.22 -22.45
C SER A 100 -6.88 7.66 -22.59
N THR A 101 -6.82 8.49 -21.53
CA THR A 101 -7.21 9.91 -21.60
C THR A 101 -6.07 10.84 -22.03
N VAL A 102 -4.84 10.33 -22.16
CA VAL A 102 -3.68 11.10 -22.63
C VAL A 102 -3.50 11.00 -24.15
N GLU A 103 -4.20 10.11 -24.85
CA GLU A 103 -4.26 10.09 -26.32
C GLU A 103 -5.34 11.01 -26.86
N SER A 104 -5.06 12.32 -26.76
CA SER A 104 -5.06 13.25 -27.89
C SER A 104 -4.73 14.64 -27.34
N PRO A 105 -3.45 14.96 -27.11
CA PRO A 105 -3.08 16.33 -27.37
C PRO A 105 -3.26 16.47 -28.87
N GLU A 106 -4.27 17.23 -29.31
CA GLU A 106 -4.22 17.85 -30.62
C GLU A 106 -2.79 18.36 -30.77
N ILE A 107 -2.02 17.70 -31.65
CA ILE A 107 -0.71 18.18 -32.08
C ILE A 107 -1.07 19.46 -32.80
N ASN A 108 -1.17 20.53 -32.03
CA ASN A 108 -1.32 21.87 -32.53
C ASN A 108 0.03 22.14 -33.14
N ASP A 109 0.13 21.77 -34.40
CA ASP A 109 1.27 21.87 -35.30
C ASP A 109 1.68 23.34 -35.33
N LYS A 110 2.37 23.77 -34.28
CA LYS A 110 2.98 25.09 -34.18
C LYS A 110 4.13 25.06 -35.15
N LYS A 111 3.79 25.22 -36.44
CA LYS A 111 4.74 25.46 -37.52
C LYS A 111 5.71 26.52 -37.02
N SER A 112 7.00 26.16 -37.04
CA SER A 112 8.08 27.09 -36.72
C SER A 112 7.87 28.41 -37.48
N TYR A 113 8.26 29.54 -36.88
CA TYR A 113 8.20 30.85 -37.56
C TYR A 113 8.83 30.81 -38.95
N SER A 114 9.96 30.10 -39.09
CA SER A 114 10.65 29.89 -40.37
C SER A 114 9.81 29.12 -41.40
N ALA A 115 8.90 28.25 -40.97
CA ALA A 115 7.98 27.54 -41.85
C ALA A 115 6.78 28.42 -42.28
N ILE A 116 6.39 29.41 -41.47
CA ILE A 116 5.28 30.33 -41.78
C ILE A 116 5.73 31.47 -42.71
N THR A 117 6.99 31.92 -42.60
CA THR A 117 7.54 33.02 -43.40
C THR A 117 8.27 32.58 -44.67
N LYS A 118 8.44 31.27 -44.89
CA LYS A 118 9.11 30.75 -46.10
C LYS A 118 8.35 31.18 -47.36
N GLY A 119 8.97 32.02 -48.18
CA GLY A 119 8.39 32.54 -49.42
C GLY A 119 7.51 33.79 -49.26
N LYS A 120 7.42 34.39 -48.06
CA LYS A 120 6.72 35.66 -47.83
C LYS A 120 7.72 36.76 -47.45
N SER A 121 7.61 37.92 -48.07
CA SER A 121 8.34 39.12 -47.64
C SER A 121 7.86 39.52 -46.24
N ALA A 122 8.78 39.56 -45.27
CA ALA A 122 8.49 39.95 -43.89
C ALA A 122 9.33 41.16 -43.50
N ILE A 123 8.72 42.09 -42.75
CA ILE A 123 9.39 43.27 -42.20
C ILE A 123 9.53 43.07 -40.69
N ILE A 124 10.76 43.15 -40.17
CA ILE A 124 11.05 43.10 -38.74
C ILE A 124 11.11 44.53 -38.22
N ILE A 125 10.18 44.90 -37.33
CA ILE A 125 10.20 46.20 -36.67
C ILE A 125 10.84 46.04 -35.30
N LYS A 126 11.98 46.70 -35.12
CA LYS A 126 12.66 46.79 -33.83
C LYS A 126 12.14 48.00 -33.07
N PRO A 127 11.69 47.87 -31.82
CA PRO A 127 11.36 49.03 -30.97
C PRO A 127 12.56 49.96 -30.84
N LYS A 128 12.30 51.27 -30.68
CA LYS A 128 13.33 52.30 -30.52
C LYS A 128 14.13 52.11 -29.23
N ASP A 129 13.47 51.65 -28.17
CA ASP A 129 14.06 51.33 -26.88
C ASP A 129 13.44 50.08 -26.25
N ALA A 130 14.08 49.56 -25.19
CA ALA A 130 13.64 48.33 -24.51
C ALA A 130 12.35 48.48 -23.69
N THR A 131 11.86 49.71 -23.49
CA THR A 131 10.65 50.01 -22.71
C THR A 131 9.41 50.20 -23.58
N GLN A 132 9.59 50.41 -24.89
CA GLN A 132 8.50 50.59 -25.84
C GLN A 132 7.69 49.30 -26.02
N ASN A 133 6.40 49.36 -25.68
CA ASN A 133 5.48 48.25 -25.80
C ASN A 133 4.87 48.11 -27.22
N THR A 134 4.23 46.96 -27.46
CA THR A 134 3.63 46.62 -28.78
C THR A 134 2.66 47.67 -29.31
N GLN A 135 1.86 48.28 -28.43
CA GLN A 135 0.84 49.25 -28.84
C GLN A 135 1.48 50.56 -29.28
N ALA A 136 2.50 51.02 -28.55
CA ALA A 136 3.30 52.19 -28.91
C ALA A 136 4.06 51.98 -30.22
N THR A 137 4.65 50.80 -30.46
CA THR A 137 5.32 50.47 -31.73
C THR A 137 4.36 50.49 -32.91
N LYS A 138 3.15 49.96 -32.75
CA LYS A 138 2.12 49.99 -33.81
C LYS A 138 1.70 51.43 -34.15
N ALA A 139 1.50 52.29 -33.15
CA ALA A 139 1.15 53.69 -33.37
C ALA A 139 2.29 54.44 -34.10
N ASP A 140 3.54 54.25 -33.65
CA ASP A 140 4.72 54.86 -34.27
C ASP A 140 4.90 54.42 -35.74
N MET A 141 4.68 53.13 -36.03
CA MET A 141 4.69 52.62 -37.40
C MET A 141 3.65 53.28 -38.29
N LEU A 142 2.41 53.44 -37.82
CA LEU A 142 1.33 54.06 -38.61
C LEU A 142 1.61 55.54 -38.91
N HIS A 143 2.39 56.21 -38.07
CA HIS A 143 2.83 57.58 -38.31
C HIS A 143 3.97 57.69 -39.33
N HIS A 144 4.87 56.69 -39.41
CA HIS A 144 6.05 56.73 -40.29
C HIS A 144 5.85 55.96 -41.60
N VAL A 145 4.91 55.03 -41.64
CA VAL A 145 4.58 54.19 -42.79
C VAL A 145 3.07 54.23 -42.95
N ASN A 146 2.58 54.76 -44.07
CA ASN A 146 1.16 54.68 -44.43
C ASN A 146 0.94 53.42 -45.29
N PRO A 147 0.50 52.29 -44.71
CA PRO A 147 0.38 51.03 -45.45
C PRO A 147 -0.65 51.08 -46.59
N VAL A 148 -1.62 52.01 -46.53
CA VAL A 148 -2.64 52.17 -47.57
C VAL A 148 -2.09 52.91 -48.78
N ALA A 149 -1.24 53.94 -48.57
CA ALA A 149 -0.59 54.66 -49.66
C ALA A 149 0.47 53.81 -50.39
N GLU A 150 1.11 52.88 -49.68
CA GLU A 150 2.19 52.01 -50.19
C GLU A 150 1.70 50.61 -50.63
N ASN A 151 0.38 50.37 -50.72
CA ASN A 151 -0.22 49.07 -51.08
C ASN A 151 0.26 47.88 -50.21
N LEU A 152 0.65 48.13 -48.96
CA LEU A 152 1.12 47.12 -48.03
C LEU A 152 -0.05 46.47 -47.29
N GLN A 153 -0.43 45.25 -47.69
CA GLN A 153 -1.42 44.46 -46.95
C GLN A 153 -0.79 43.78 -45.74
N LEU A 154 -1.16 44.25 -44.53
CA LEU A 154 -0.75 43.64 -43.27
C LEU A 154 -1.59 42.38 -43.00
N SER A 155 -1.03 41.20 -43.29
CA SER A 155 -1.73 39.93 -43.05
C SER A 155 -1.63 39.41 -41.61
N GLY A 156 -0.81 40.03 -40.74
CA GLY A 156 -0.71 39.64 -39.33
C GLY A 156 0.45 40.32 -38.59
N VAL A 157 0.30 40.47 -37.27
CA VAL A 157 1.34 40.99 -36.37
C VAL A 157 1.59 39.97 -35.27
N LYS A 158 2.85 39.56 -35.07
CA LYS A 158 3.24 38.63 -34.01
C LYS A 158 4.42 39.17 -33.24
N ASN A 159 4.30 39.21 -31.92
CA ASN A 159 5.40 39.59 -31.04
C ASN A 159 6.47 38.49 -31.05
N VAL A 160 7.69 38.87 -31.42
CA VAL A 160 8.86 38.00 -31.30
C VAL A 160 9.43 38.24 -29.91
N LYS A 161 9.48 37.19 -29.07
CA LYS A 161 10.22 37.27 -27.80
C LYS A 161 11.69 37.47 -28.13
N ASN A 162 12.37 38.34 -27.37
CA ASN A 162 13.82 38.53 -27.47
C ASN A 162 14.49 37.16 -27.56
N GLY A 163 15.20 36.90 -28.66
CA GLY A 163 16.03 35.71 -28.81
C GLY A 163 17.16 35.79 -27.80
N GLY A 164 16.88 35.35 -26.57
CA GLY A 164 17.89 35.07 -25.56
C GLY A 164 18.69 33.88 -26.06
N SER A 165 19.94 34.14 -26.42
CA SER A 165 21.03 33.16 -26.33
C SER A 165 21.40 33.00 -24.87
#